data_AF-A0A4Q3CGC5-F1
#
_entry.id   AF-A0A4Q3CGC5-F1
#
_cell.length_a   1.000
_cell.length_b   1.000
_cell.length_c   1.000
_cell.angle_alpha   90.00
_cell.angle_beta   90.00
_cell.angle_gamma   90.00
#
_symmetry.space_group_name_H-M   'P 1'
#
loop_
_entity.id
_entity.type
_entity.pdbx_description
1 polymer ?
#
loop_
_entity_poly.entity_id
_entity_poly.type
_entity_poly.pdbx_seq_one_letter_code
_entity_poly.pdbx_strand_id
1 'polypeptide(L)'
;MALAVASRFKRGVRNDVSEKLLDPHTAGKARALGALMRLAADFSGRSAALLKHSKLSCDGDTLSMKVAGPYRALVSESVERRLEQAADELDMDYALTT
;
A
#
# COMPACT_ATOMS: atom_id res chain seq x y z
N MET A 1 -7.79 -8.23 -10.78
CA MET A 1 -6.34 -8.55 -10.72
C MET A 1 -5.49 -7.64 -11.61
N ALA A 2 -5.78 -7.51 -12.91
CA ALA A 2 -4.99 -6.65 -13.82
C ALA A 2 -4.85 -5.19 -13.34
N LEU A 3 -5.92 -4.59 -12.80
CA LEU A 3 -5.90 -3.23 -12.25
C LEU A 3 -4.99 -3.07 -11.03
N ALA A 4 -4.89 -4.09 -10.16
CA ALA A 4 -3.99 -4.06 -9.00
C ALA A 4 -2.52 -4.12 -9.44
N VAL A 5 -2.22 -4.96 -10.43
CA VAL A 5 -0.88 -5.05 -11.04
C VAL A 5 -0.53 -3.75 -11.77
N ALA A 6 -1.47 -3.14 -12.52
CA ALA A 6 -1.23 -1.88 -13.19
C ALA A 6 -1.01 -0.73 -12.18
N SER A 7 -1.83 -0.68 -11.14
CA SER A 7 -1.70 0.28 -10.05
C SER A 7 -0.36 0.13 -9.36
N ARG A 8 0.17 -1.09 -9.16
CA ARG A 8 1.52 -1.30 -8.60
C ARG A 8 2.61 -0.52 -9.35
N PHE A 9 2.50 -0.33 -10.66
CA PHE A 9 3.53 0.34 -11.45
C PHE A 9 3.25 1.83 -11.73
N LYS A 10 1.99 2.28 -11.69
CA LYS A 10 1.63 3.68 -11.98
C LYS A 10 0.45 4.13 -11.12
N ARG A 11 0.58 5.29 -10.46
CA ARG A 11 -0.52 5.93 -9.71
C ARG A 11 -1.54 6.50 -10.71
N GLY A 12 -2.83 6.38 -10.40
CA GLY A 12 -3.90 6.93 -11.24
C GLY A 12 -4.09 6.22 -12.58
N VAL A 13 -3.83 4.91 -12.67
CA VAL A 13 -4.18 4.13 -13.87
C VAL A 13 -5.70 4.09 -13.99
N ARG A 14 -6.23 5.02 -14.77
CA ARG A 14 -7.58 4.97 -15.32
C ARG A 14 -7.50 4.18 -16.61
N ASN A 15 -7.99 2.95 -16.57
CA ASN A 15 -8.20 2.17 -17.79
C ASN A 15 -9.72 2.07 -17.95
N ASP A 16 -10.28 2.84 -18.90
CA ASP A 16 -11.72 2.94 -19.16
C ASP A 16 -12.39 1.57 -19.36
N VAL A 17 -11.63 0.56 -19.80
CA VAL A 17 -12.11 -0.82 -19.96
C VAL A 17 -12.16 -1.57 -18.63
N SER A 18 -11.18 -1.36 -17.74
CA SER A 18 -11.15 -2.00 -16.41
C SER A 18 -12.11 -1.37 -15.42
N GLU A 19 -12.37 -0.06 -15.52
CA GLU A 19 -13.37 0.63 -14.69
C GLU A 19 -14.82 0.29 -15.11
N LYS A 20 -15.06 -0.04 -16.39
CA LYS A 20 -16.38 -0.50 -16.86
C LYS A 20 -16.68 -1.97 -16.56
N LEU A 21 -15.65 -2.78 -16.31
CA LEU A 21 -15.76 -4.21 -16.02
C LEU A 21 -15.81 -4.54 -14.53
N LEU A 22 -15.37 -3.62 -13.67
CA LEU A 22 -15.34 -3.80 -12.22
C LEU A 22 -16.31 -2.81 -11.60
N ASP A 23 -17.14 -3.29 -10.68
CA ASP A 23 -17.94 -2.43 -9.81
C ASP A 23 -17.02 -1.37 -9.14
N PRO A 24 -17.43 -0.09 -8.98
CA PRO A 24 -16.59 0.98 -8.44
C PRO A 24 -15.90 0.63 -7.12
N HIS A 25 -16.57 -0.14 -6.26
CA HIS A 25 -16.01 -0.63 -5.01
C HIS A 25 -14.86 -1.64 -5.23
N THR A 26 -14.96 -2.48 -6.25
CA THR A 26 -13.89 -3.43 -6.63
C THR A 26 -12.70 -2.71 -7.26
N ALA A 27 -12.94 -1.64 -8.02
CA ALA A 27 -11.88 -0.80 -8.58
C ALA A 27 -11.11 -0.06 -7.47
N GLY A 28 -11.80 0.47 -6.46
CA GLY A 28 -11.19 1.06 -5.26
C GLY A 28 -10.28 0.09 -4.52
N LYS A 29 -10.79 -1.12 -4.22
CA LYS A 29 -9.98 -2.19 -3.59
C LYS A 29 -8.74 -2.57 -4.38
N ALA A 30 -8.84 -2.60 -5.72
CA ALA A 30 -7.69 -2.90 -6.57
C ALA A 30 -6.63 -1.79 -6.56
N ARG A 31 -7.04 -0.51 -6.50
CA ARG A 31 -6.13 0.64 -6.37
C ARG A 31 -5.41 0.62 -5.02
N ALA A 32 -6.15 0.42 -3.93
CA ALA A 32 -5.60 0.26 -2.60
C ALA A 32 -4.59 -0.89 -2.53
N LEU A 33 -4.94 -2.06 -3.08
CA LEU A 33 -4.02 -3.19 -3.14
C LEU A 33 -2.72 -2.86 -3.93
N GLY A 34 -2.85 -2.15 -5.05
CA GLY A 34 -1.69 -1.68 -5.81
C GLY A 34 -0.82 -0.69 -5.02
N ALA A 35 -1.43 0.20 -4.22
CA ALA A 35 -0.73 1.12 -3.34
C ALA A 35 0.05 0.39 -2.23
N LEU A 36 -0.57 -0.60 -1.60
CA LEU A 36 0.07 -1.46 -0.61
C LEU A 36 1.25 -2.25 -1.19
N MET A 37 1.13 -2.75 -2.44
CA MET A 37 2.25 -3.40 -3.11
C MET A 37 3.43 -2.46 -3.37
N ARG A 38 3.18 -1.18 -3.65
CA ARG A 38 4.25 -0.17 -3.79
C ARG A 38 4.91 0.10 -2.45
N LEU A 39 4.13 0.37 -1.40
CA LEU A 39 4.63 0.52 -0.04
C LEU A 39 5.55 -0.65 0.37
N ALA A 40 5.09 -1.88 0.16
CA ALA A 40 5.86 -3.08 0.46
C ALA A 40 7.18 -3.14 -0.33
N ALA A 41 7.16 -2.79 -1.62
CA ALA A 41 8.36 -2.78 -2.46
C ALA A 41 9.38 -1.74 -2.02
N ASP A 42 8.92 -0.55 -1.61
CA ASP A 42 9.79 0.54 -1.17
C ASP A 42 10.39 0.28 0.21
N PHE A 43 9.59 -0.21 1.16
CA PHE A 43 10.11 -0.61 2.49
C PHE A 43 11.13 -1.75 2.40
N SER A 44 10.82 -2.79 1.62
CA SER A 44 11.64 -3.99 1.59
C SER A 44 12.85 -3.91 0.67
N GLY A 45 13.03 -2.83 -0.10
CA GLY A 45 14.00 -2.79 -1.19
C GLY A 45 13.84 -3.95 -2.17
N ARG A 46 12.61 -4.50 -2.29
CA ARG A 46 12.26 -5.71 -3.06
C ARG A 46 12.85 -7.02 -2.51
N SER A 47 13.27 -7.06 -1.25
CA SER A 47 13.73 -8.27 -0.56
C SER A 47 12.61 -8.89 0.28
N ALA A 48 12.19 -10.12 -0.06
CA ALA A 48 11.17 -10.84 0.69
C ALA A 48 11.56 -11.10 2.16
N ALA A 49 12.86 -11.12 2.48
CA ALA A 49 13.33 -11.28 3.85
C ALA A 49 12.96 -10.08 4.73
N LEU A 50 13.06 -8.86 4.19
CA LEU A 50 12.78 -7.63 4.94
C LEU A 50 11.29 -7.44 5.23
N LEU A 51 10.41 -7.93 4.34
CA LEU A 51 8.96 -7.91 4.57
C LEU A 51 8.52 -8.70 5.81
N LYS A 52 9.29 -9.70 6.24
CA LYS A 52 8.96 -10.48 7.46
C LYS A 52 9.10 -9.66 8.75
N HIS A 53 9.76 -8.50 8.68
CA HIS A 53 10.02 -7.63 9.82
C HIS A 53 9.09 -6.42 9.87
N SER A 54 8.07 -6.38 9.01
CA SER A 54 6.97 -5.44 9.10
C SER A 54 5.62 -6.17 9.07
N LYS A 55 4.62 -5.55 9.69
CA LYS A 55 3.24 -6.01 9.70
C LYS A 55 2.34 -4.84 9.35
N LEU A 56 1.41 -5.09 8.46
CA LEU A 56 0.37 -4.16 8.07
C LEU A 56 -0.97 -4.66 8.64
N SER A 57 -1.76 -3.79 9.24
CA SER A 57 -3.08 -4.11 9.75
C SER A 57 -4.04 -2.93 9.55
N CYS A 58 -5.28 -3.23 9.19
CA CYS A 58 -6.39 -2.29 9.25
C CYS A 58 -7.07 -2.48 10.61
N ASP A 59 -7.13 -1.43 11.42
CA ASP A 59 -7.84 -1.41 12.69
C ASP A 59 -8.83 -0.24 12.69
N GLY A 60 -10.12 -0.54 12.69
CA GLY A 60 -11.18 0.45 12.43
C GLY A 60 -10.92 1.23 11.14
N ASP A 61 -10.71 2.54 11.29
CA ASP A 61 -10.45 3.49 10.21
C ASP A 61 -8.97 3.85 10.06
N THR A 62 -8.05 3.08 10.68
CA THR A 62 -6.61 3.34 10.61
C THR A 62 -5.82 2.20 9.95
N LEU A 63 -5.06 2.53 8.91
CA LEU A 63 -4.04 1.67 8.32
C LEU A 63 -2.73 1.79 9.13
N SER A 64 -2.45 0.75 9.91
CA SER A 64 -1.26 0.70 10.77
C SER A 64 -0.14 -0.13 10.14
N MET A 65 1.05 0.44 10.05
CA MET A 65 2.28 -0.29 9.75
C MET A 65 3.16 -0.37 11.00
N LYS A 66 3.47 -1.60 11.42
CA LYS A 66 4.42 -1.88 12.49
C LYS A 66 5.69 -2.46 11.91
N VAL A 67 6.83 -1.86 12.22
CA VAL A 67 8.17 -2.35 11.86
C VAL A 67 8.87 -2.80 13.12
N ALA A 68 9.67 -3.86 13.05
CA ALA A 68 10.47 -4.29 14.18
C ALA A 68 11.64 -3.32 14.43
N GLY A 69 11.89 -2.95 15.69
CA GLY A 69 12.89 -1.95 16.09
C GLY A 69 14.27 -2.01 15.40
N PRO A 70 14.89 -3.19 15.21
CA PRO A 70 16.17 -3.30 14.48
C PRO A 70 16.11 -2.81 13.02
N TYR A 71 14.91 -2.77 12.44
CA TYR A 71 14.65 -2.39 11.05
C TYR A 71 14.03 -0.99 10.93
N ARG A 72 13.95 -0.22 12.02
CA ARG A 72 13.40 1.16 12.00
C ARG A 72 14.10 2.07 10.98
N ALA A 73 15.39 1.83 10.73
CA ALA A 73 16.19 2.59 9.77
C ALA A 73 15.74 2.40 8.30
N LEU A 74 14.93 1.38 8.02
CA LEU A 74 14.33 1.17 6.70
C LEU A 74 13.10 2.06 6.47
N VAL A 75 12.57 2.67 7.53
CA VAL A 75 11.47 3.63 7.40
C VAL A 75 12.05 4.98 7.03
N SER A 76 11.95 5.30 5.75
CA SER A 76 12.27 6.62 5.21
C SER A 76 10.99 7.44 5.00
N GLU A 77 11.14 8.74 4.79
CA GLU A 77 10.05 9.63 4.35
C GLU A 77 9.31 9.08 3.12
N SER A 78 10.05 8.42 2.21
CA SER A 78 9.50 7.78 1.01
C SER A 78 8.56 6.61 1.33
N VAL A 79 8.81 5.90 2.43
CA VAL A 79 7.98 4.80 2.93
C VAL A 79 6.75 5.37 3.64
N GLU A 80 6.93 6.37 4.49
CA GLU A 80 5.83 7.03 5.21
C GLU A 80 4.82 7.67 4.25
N ARG A 81 5.30 8.42 3.25
CA ARG A 81 4.45 9.01 2.20
C ARG A 81 3.66 7.97 1.40
N ARG A 82 4.19 6.75 1.27
CA ARG A 82 3.47 5.65 0.58
C ARG A 82 2.46 4.94 1.47
N LEU A 83 2.68 4.96 2.77
CA LEU A 83 1.71 4.48 3.74
C LEU A 83 0.50 5.42 3.77
N GLU A 84 0.74 6.73 3.85
CA GLU A 84 -0.29 7.78 3.71
C GLU A 84 -1.10 7.59 2.42
N GLN A 85 -0.43 7.52 1.26
CA GLN A 85 -1.11 7.30 -0.02
C GLN A 85 -1.90 6.00 -0.11
N ALA A 86 -1.51 4.96 0.62
CA ALA A 86 -2.25 3.71 0.65
C ALA A 86 -3.47 3.80 1.56
N ALA A 87 -3.39 4.57 2.64
CA ALA A 87 -4.51 4.89 3.52
C ALA A 87 -5.54 5.77 2.80
N ASP A 88 -5.11 6.78 2.03
CA ASP A 88 -5.98 7.61 1.19
C ASP A 88 -6.82 6.78 0.21
N GLU A 89 -6.23 5.78 -0.44
CA GLU A 89 -6.94 4.90 -1.39
C GLU A 89 -7.92 3.95 -0.69
N LEU A 90 -7.77 3.77 0.63
CA LEU A 90 -8.66 2.99 1.49
C LEU A 90 -9.68 3.85 2.24
N ASP A 91 -9.58 5.19 2.15
CA ASP A 91 -10.36 6.13 2.95
C ASP A 91 -10.13 5.93 4.47
N MET A 92 -8.85 5.79 4.85
CA MET A 92 -8.39 5.51 6.22
C MET A 92 -7.33 6.54 6.66
N ASP A 93 -7.20 6.74 7.96
CA ASP A 93 -6.02 7.37 8.58
C ASP A 93 -4.82 6.43 8.49
N TYR A 94 -3.61 6.96 8.69
CA TYR A 94 -2.39 6.14 8.74
C TYR A 94 -1.67 6.24 10.08
N ALA A 95 -1.06 5.13 10.50
CA ALA A 95 -0.21 5.10 11.68
C ALA A 95 1.05 4.26 11.43
N LEU A 96 2.18 4.76 11.90
CA LEU A 96 3.47 4.09 11.81
C LEU A 96 4.04 3.85 13.21
N THR A 97 4.46 2.61 13.49
CA THR A 97 5.14 2.24 14.74
C THR A 97 6.40 1.45 14.44
N THR A 98 7.53 1.80 15.07
CA THR A 98 8.84 1.15 14.85
C THR A 98 9.46 0.64 16.15
#